data_AF-A0A7X7IVL5-F1
#
_entry.id   AF-A0A7X7IVL5-F1
#
_cell.length_a   1.000
_cell.length_b   1.000
_cell.length_c   1.000
_cell.angle_alpha   90.00
_cell.angle_beta   90.00
_cell.angle_gamma   90.00
#
_symmetry.space_group_name_H-M   'P 1'
#
loop_
_entity.id
_entity.type
_entity.pdbx_description
1 polymer ?
#
loop_
_entity_poly.entity_id
_entity_poly.type
_entity_poly.pdbx_seq_one_letter_code
_entity_poly.pdbx_strand_id
1 'polypeptide(L)'
;MKQDMIVILDLGSTQNTVLARQIRALGVYSEIYPHDIAARELKALPNVKGVILSGGPNNVVDGRRIDVKAEIYKTGIPVMAVAHPRAKCELRVDAWPKSKAGANKILKPFLFETCKAAKNWNMKNFVADQVELVRQQVGGGKVLLALSGGVDSSVVAALLVKAIGPQIECVHVNHGLMRKNESEDVVKVFRDELGANLAYLDVADRFLDKLAGVADPERK
;
A
#
# COMPACT_ATOMS: atom_id res chain seq x y z
N MET A 1 -10.11 -6.22 -8.76
CA MET A 1 -8.66 -6.46 -8.67
C MET A 1 -8.36 -7.83 -9.27
N LYS A 2 -7.52 -7.91 -10.31
CA LYS A 2 -7.31 -9.16 -11.09
C LYS A 2 -6.11 -9.98 -10.61
N GLN A 3 -5.28 -9.43 -9.71
CA GLN A 3 -4.08 -10.09 -9.21
C GLN A 3 -4.41 -11.15 -8.15
N ASP A 4 -3.55 -12.17 -8.08
CA ASP A 4 -3.60 -13.17 -7.02
C ASP A 4 -3.06 -12.55 -5.72
N MET A 5 -3.79 -12.79 -4.62
CA MET A 5 -3.53 -12.14 -3.34
C MET A 5 -3.18 -13.11 -2.24
N ILE A 6 -2.22 -12.71 -1.40
CA ILE A 6 -1.92 -13.34 -0.13
C ILE A 6 -2.33 -12.39 1.00
N VAL A 7 -3.17 -12.91 1.89
CA VAL A 7 -3.62 -12.17 3.06
C VAL A 7 -2.67 -12.45 4.22
N ILE A 8 -2.17 -11.41 4.88
CA ILE A 8 -1.39 -11.50 6.10
C ILE A 8 -2.30 -11.15 7.27
N LEU A 9 -2.53 -12.08 8.19
CA LEU A 9 -3.28 -11.83 9.41
C LEU A 9 -2.30 -11.43 10.52
N ASP A 10 -2.45 -10.20 11.00
CA ASP A 10 -1.57 -9.61 12.00
C ASP A 10 -1.88 -10.13 13.42
N LEU A 11 -0.98 -10.97 13.93
CA LEU A 11 -0.99 -11.51 15.29
C LEU A 11 0.14 -10.90 16.15
N GLY A 12 0.48 -9.63 15.91
CA GLY A 12 1.39 -8.86 16.75
C GLY A 12 2.86 -8.90 16.32
N SER A 13 3.12 -9.13 15.04
CA SER A 13 4.47 -9.10 14.48
C SER A 13 4.94 -7.68 14.15
N THR A 14 6.20 -7.37 14.45
CA THR A 14 6.83 -6.13 13.98
C THR A 14 7.25 -6.20 12.50
N GLN A 15 7.12 -7.37 11.87
CA GLN A 15 7.66 -7.65 10.54
C GLN A 15 6.60 -7.71 9.43
N ASN A 16 5.33 -7.39 9.71
CA ASN A 16 4.23 -7.53 8.74
C ASN A 16 4.48 -6.76 7.44
N THR A 17 4.97 -5.52 7.53
CA THR A 17 5.24 -4.70 6.34
C THR A 17 6.43 -5.24 5.54
N VAL A 18 7.43 -5.82 6.20
CA VAL A 18 8.57 -6.48 5.55
C VAL A 18 8.10 -7.73 4.80
N LEU A 19 7.29 -8.57 5.45
CA LEU A 19 6.67 -9.74 4.85
C LEU A 19 5.83 -9.36 3.62
N ALA A 20 4.94 -8.37 3.75
CA ALA A 20 4.11 -7.88 2.65
C ALA A 20 4.95 -7.42 1.46
N ARG A 21 6.01 -6.63 1.71
CA ARG A 21 6.95 -6.17 0.67
C ARG A 21 7.71 -7.32 0.01
N GLN A 22 8.10 -8.34 0.76
CA GLN A 22 8.80 -9.51 0.22
C GLN A 22 7.90 -10.35 -0.69
N ILE A 23 6.63 -10.54 -0.34
CA ILE A 23 5.64 -11.21 -1.20
C ILE A 23 5.45 -10.42 -2.50
N ARG A 24 5.27 -9.09 -2.41
CA ARG A 24 5.16 -8.20 -3.58
C ARG A 24 6.41 -8.23 -4.46
N ALA A 25 7.59 -8.29 -3.86
CA ALA A 25 8.86 -8.41 -4.59
C ALA A 25 9.01 -9.76 -5.32
N LEU A 26 8.25 -10.79 -4.93
CA LEU A 26 8.18 -12.08 -5.63
C LEU A 26 7.11 -12.10 -6.73
N GLY A 27 6.38 -11.00 -6.92
CA GLY A 27 5.40 -10.84 -8.00
C GLY A 27 3.98 -11.27 -7.64
N VAL A 28 3.65 -11.40 -6.35
CA VAL A 28 2.29 -11.71 -5.88
C VAL A 28 1.76 -10.55 -5.03
N TYR A 29 0.49 -10.20 -5.17
CA TYR A 29 -0.09 -9.12 -4.37
C TYR A 29 -0.26 -9.57 -2.91
N SER A 30 -0.23 -8.61 -1.99
CA SER A 30 -0.44 -8.90 -0.58
C SER A 30 -1.14 -7.75 0.12
N GLU A 31 -1.91 -8.07 1.16
CA GLU A 31 -2.56 -7.12 2.05
C GLU A 31 -2.45 -7.62 3.49
N ILE A 32 -2.44 -6.68 4.44
CA ILE A 32 -2.38 -6.97 5.88
C ILE A 32 -3.77 -6.69 6.44
N TYR A 33 -4.32 -7.67 7.14
CA TYR A 33 -5.63 -7.59 7.79
C TYR A 33 -5.49 -7.88 9.30
N PRO A 34 -6.43 -7.37 10.11
CA PRO A 34 -6.57 -7.78 11.51
C PRO A 34 -6.77 -9.29 11.66
N HIS A 35 -6.25 -9.85 12.75
CA HIS A 35 -6.41 -11.28 13.08
C HIS A 35 -7.86 -11.75 13.21
N ASP A 36 -8.77 -10.84 13.54
CA ASP A 36 -10.18 -11.11 13.83
C ASP A 36 -11.10 -10.94 12.62
N ILE A 37 -10.55 -10.82 11.40
CA ILE A 37 -11.35 -10.89 10.16
C ILE A 37 -12.24 -12.14 10.16
N ALA A 38 -13.53 -12.00 9.80
CA ALA A 38 -14.41 -13.15 9.71
C ALA A 38 -14.13 -13.96 8.44
N ALA A 39 -14.38 -15.27 8.48
CA ALA A 39 -14.21 -16.15 7.32
C ALA A 39 -15.03 -15.71 6.10
N ARG A 40 -16.22 -15.13 6.32
CA ARG A 40 -17.06 -14.58 5.25
C ARG A 40 -16.40 -13.37 4.56
N GLU A 41 -15.73 -12.53 5.33
CA GLU A 41 -15.07 -11.32 4.82
C GLU A 41 -13.82 -11.71 4.05
N LEU A 42 -13.02 -12.62 4.61
CA LEU A 42 -11.86 -13.19 3.92
C LEU A 42 -12.23 -13.84 2.58
N LYS A 43 -13.36 -14.56 2.51
CA LYS A 43 -13.86 -15.17 1.26
C LYS A 43 -14.45 -14.16 0.28
N ALA A 44 -14.91 -13.00 0.75
CA ALA A 44 -15.42 -11.93 -0.10
C ALA A 44 -14.28 -11.13 -0.77
N LEU A 45 -13.06 -11.22 -0.26
CA LEU A 45 -11.90 -10.60 -0.87
C LEU A 45 -11.58 -11.24 -2.24
N PRO A 46 -11.20 -10.44 -3.24
CA PRO A 46 -10.93 -10.94 -4.58
C PRO A 46 -9.63 -11.77 -4.62
N ASN A 47 -9.69 -12.92 -5.28
CA ASN A 47 -8.52 -13.73 -5.66
C ASN A 47 -7.56 -14.11 -4.53
N VAL A 48 -8.06 -14.35 -3.31
CA VAL A 48 -7.23 -14.87 -2.21
C VAL A 48 -6.73 -16.27 -2.55
N LYS A 49 -5.40 -16.44 -2.56
CA LYS A 49 -4.73 -17.72 -2.83
C LYS A 49 -4.15 -18.37 -1.58
N GLY A 50 -3.88 -17.58 -0.54
CA GLY A 50 -3.27 -18.06 0.68
C GLY A 50 -3.36 -17.05 1.82
N VAL A 51 -3.23 -17.56 3.03
CA VAL A 51 -3.21 -16.78 4.27
C VAL A 51 -1.90 -17.02 5.00
N ILE A 52 -1.28 -15.96 5.52
CA ILE A 52 -0.11 -16.04 6.38
C ILE A 52 -0.47 -15.47 7.75
N LEU A 53 -0.42 -16.31 8.77
CA LEU A 53 -0.58 -15.94 10.17
C LEU A 53 0.76 -15.40 10.68
N SER A 54 0.82 -14.09 10.89
CA SER A 54 2.06 -13.41 11.26
C SER A 54 2.09 -13.13 12.76
N GLY A 55 2.54 -14.14 13.51
CA GLY A 55 2.71 -14.06 14.95
C GLY A 55 3.87 -13.17 15.38
N GLY A 56 3.76 -12.64 16.59
CA GLY A 56 4.84 -11.90 17.21
C GLY A 56 4.62 -11.63 18.70
N PRO A 57 5.51 -10.84 19.31
CA PRO A 57 5.47 -10.55 20.74
C PRO A 57 4.26 -9.70 21.14
N ASN A 58 3.67 -8.92 20.22
CA ASN A 58 2.57 -8.00 20.50
C ASN A 58 1.21 -8.69 20.32
N ASN A 59 1.08 -9.94 20.78
CA ASN A 59 -0.11 -10.77 20.60
C ASN A 59 -1.11 -10.66 21.76
N VAL A 60 -1.15 -9.51 22.43
CA VAL A 60 -2.07 -9.22 23.52
C VAL A 60 -2.73 -7.87 23.26
N VAL A 61 -4.06 -7.86 23.23
CA VAL A 61 -4.89 -6.66 23.13
C VAL A 61 -5.85 -6.67 24.32
N ASP A 62 -5.93 -5.56 25.05
CA ASP A 62 -6.78 -5.42 26.24
C ASP A 62 -6.60 -6.55 27.27
N GLY A 63 -5.33 -6.94 27.51
CA GLY A 63 -4.97 -8.00 28.46
C GLY A 63 -5.31 -9.42 28.00
N ARG A 64 -5.85 -9.61 26.79
CA ARG A 64 -6.20 -10.91 26.23
C ARG A 64 -5.31 -11.27 25.06
N ARG A 65 -4.87 -12.52 25.01
CA ARG A 65 -4.15 -13.03 23.83
C ARG A 65 -5.08 -13.02 22.63
N ILE A 66 -4.58 -12.47 21.53
CA ILE A 66 -5.27 -12.50 20.24
C ILE A 66 -4.92 -13.78 19.49
N ASP A 67 -5.88 -14.27 18.72
CA ASP A 67 -5.72 -15.39 17.82
C ASP A 67 -6.71 -15.26 16.66
N VAL A 68 -6.47 -15.99 15.57
CA VAL A 68 -7.40 -16.03 14.46
C VAL A 68 -8.67 -16.79 14.83
N LYS A 69 -9.78 -16.39 14.22
CA LYS A 69 -11.04 -17.13 14.37
C LYS A 69 -10.88 -18.54 13.80
N ALA A 70 -11.35 -19.55 14.53
CA ALA A 70 -11.19 -20.96 14.15
C ALA A 70 -11.81 -21.32 12.77
N GLU A 71 -12.77 -20.52 12.31
CA GLU A 71 -13.39 -20.62 10.99
C GLU A 71 -12.43 -20.33 9.82
N ILE A 72 -11.34 -19.58 10.05
CA ILE A 72 -10.32 -19.31 9.03
C ILE A 72 -9.72 -20.62 8.51
N TYR A 73 -9.44 -21.56 9.40
CA TYR A 73 -8.92 -22.89 9.05
C TYR A 73 -9.93 -23.76 8.27
N LYS A 74 -11.22 -23.39 8.26
CA LYS A 74 -12.28 -24.11 7.54
C LYS A 74 -12.58 -23.49 6.17
N THR A 75 -11.86 -22.44 5.77
CA THR A 75 -12.10 -21.75 4.50
C THR A 75 -11.66 -22.57 3.30
N GLY A 76 -10.73 -23.52 3.48
CA GLY A 76 -10.07 -24.27 2.41
C GLY A 76 -8.92 -23.49 1.74
N ILE A 77 -8.64 -22.27 2.20
CA ILE A 77 -7.52 -21.46 1.74
C ILE A 77 -6.25 -21.95 2.45
N PRO A 78 -5.15 -22.21 1.73
CA PRO A 78 -3.88 -22.61 2.33
C PRO A 78 -3.37 -21.61 3.37
N VAL A 79 -2.83 -22.11 4.48
CA VAL A 79 -2.35 -21.32 5.60
C VAL A 79 -0.87 -21.59 5.87
N MET A 80 -0.08 -20.53 6.01
CA MET A 80 1.25 -20.57 6.62
C MET A 80 1.21 -19.84 7.96
N ALA A 81 2.01 -20.26 8.93
CA ALA A 81 2.17 -19.55 10.19
C ALA A 81 3.64 -19.24 10.49
N VAL A 82 3.90 -18.03 10.99
CA VAL A 82 5.21 -17.56 11.44
C VAL A 82 5.10 -17.19 12.92
N ALA A 83 6.02 -17.70 13.74
CA ALA A 83 6.07 -17.40 15.19
C ALA A 83 4.72 -17.60 15.92
N HIS A 84 3.92 -18.57 15.45
CA HIS A 84 2.61 -18.87 16.00
C HIS A 84 2.42 -20.40 16.10
N PRO A 85 2.92 -21.02 17.19
CA PRO A 85 3.00 -22.49 17.32
C PRO A 85 1.65 -23.23 17.31
N ARG A 86 0.57 -22.55 17.70
CA ARG A 86 -0.77 -23.14 17.83
C ARG A 86 -1.53 -23.23 16.51
N ALA A 87 -1.01 -22.64 15.45
CA ALA A 87 -1.68 -22.60 14.16
C ALA A 87 -1.91 -23.99 13.56
N LYS A 88 -3.07 -24.20 12.93
CA LYS A 88 -3.33 -25.35 12.07
C LYS A 88 -2.99 -24.94 10.64
N CYS A 89 -1.85 -25.36 10.11
CA CYS A 89 -1.32 -24.84 8.85
C CYS A 89 -0.45 -25.88 8.12
N GLU A 90 -0.32 -25.70 6.81
CA GLU A 90 0.48 -26.52 5.91
C GLU A 90 1.98 -26.28 6.11
N LEU A 91 2.35 -25.04 6.43
CA LEU A 91 3.74 -24.65 6.71
C LEU A 91 3.81 -23.82 7.98
N ARG A 92 4.67 -24.23 8.90
CA ARG A 92 4.97 -23.49 10.12
C ARG A 92 6.44 -23.13 10.17
N VAL A 93 6.71 -21.89 10.58
CA VAL A 93 8.06 -21.37 10.79
C VAL A 93 8.13 -20.73 12.17
N ASP A 94 9.15 -21.10 12.96
CA ASP A 94 9.27 -20.61 14.33
C ASP A 94 9.63 -19.11 14.40
N ALA A 95 10.41 -18.62 13.45
CA ALA A 95 10.81 -17.22 13.38
C ALA A 95 11.00 -16.73 11.94
N TRP A 96 10.67 -15.46 11.68
CA TRP A 96 10.92 -14.88 10.36
C TRP A 96 12.43 -14.73 10.11
N PRO A 97 12.95 -15.19 8.96
CA PRO A 97 14.37 -15.08 8.66
C PRO A 97 14.81 -13.63 8.52
N LYS A 98 16.02 -13.33 9.01
CA LYS A 98 16.62 -11.99 8.93
C LYS A 98 17.09 -11.62 7.51
N SER A 99 17.39 -12.62 6.68
CA SER A 99 17.89 -12.41 5.33
C SER A 99 16.81 -12.59 4.27
N LYS A 100 16.88 -11.77 3.21
CA LYS A 100 15.98 -11.89 2.05
C LYS A 100 16.07 -13.26 1.38
N ALA A 101 17.27 -13.86 1.33
CA ALA A 101 17.46 -15.19 0.77
C ALA A 101 16.74 -16.27 1.59
N GLY A 102 16.80 -16.19 2.93
CA GLY A 102 16.04 -17.07 3.83
C GLY A 102 14.54 -16.91 3.66
N ALA A 103 14.05 -15.66 3.62
CA ALA A 103 12.63 -15.37 3.40
C ALA A 103 12.13 -15.96 2.08
N ASN A 104 12.91 -15.83 1.00
CA ASN A 104 12.56 -16.38 -0.30
C ASN A 104 12.51 -17.91 -0.33
N LYS A 105 13.38 -18.60 0.44
CA LYS A 105 13.35 -20.08 0.55
C LYS A 105 12.07 -20.58 1.22
N ILE A 106 11.50 -19.79 2.12
CA ILE A 106 10.25 -20.10 2.82
C ILE A 106 9.04 -19.70 1.98
N LEU A 107 9.04 -18.48 1.43
CA LEU A 107 7.90 -17.94 0.69
C LEU A 107 7.67 -18.64 -0.64
N LYS A 108 8.72 -18.93 -1.41
CA LYS A 108 8.53 -19.46 -2.79
C LYS A 108 7.73 -20.76 -2.83
N PRO A 109 8.03 -21.80 -2.03
CA PRO A 109 7.22 -23.02 -2.01
C PRO A 109 5.77 -22.74 -1.61
N PHE A 110 5.55 -21.96 -0.55
CA PHE A 110 4.21 -21.64 -0.09
C PHE A 110 3.40 -20.87 -1.16
N LEU A 111 3.98 -19.83 -1.76
CA LEU A 111 3.30 -19.00 -2.75
C LEU A 111 3.00 -19.76 -4.06
N PHE A 112 3.99 -20.49 -4.59
CA PHE A 112 3.92 -21.01 -5.96
C PHE A 112 3.52 -22.49 -6.04
N GLU A 113 3.82 -23.29 -5.02
CA GLU A 113 3.52 -24.72 -5.00
C GLU A 113 2.24 -24.99 -4.20
N THR A 114 2.14 -24.43 -2.98
CA THR A 114 0.97 -24.64 -2.11
C THR A 114 -0.22 -23.78 -2.56
N CYS A 115 -0.03 -22.46 -2.65
CA CYS A 115 -1.11 -21.52 -3.01
C CYS A 115 -1.36 -21.46 -4.52
N LYS A 116 -0.41 -21.95 -5.33
CA LYS A 116 -0.45 -21.87 -6.81
C LYS A 116 -0.70 -20.45 -7.32
N ALA A 117 -0.19 -19.45 -6.61
CA ALA A 117 -0.38 -18.04 -6.97
C ALA A 117 0.43 -17.69 -8.23
N ALA A 118 -0.19 -16.97 -9.16
CA ALA A 118 0.49 -16.45 -10.33
C ALA A 118 1.34 -15.22 -10.01
N LYS A 119 2.44 -15.02 -10.75
CA LYS A 119 3.29 -13.82 -10.66
C LYS A 119 2.69 -12.62 -11.43
N ASN A 120 1.45 -12.27 -11.10
CA ASN A 120 0.67 -11.26 -11.82
C ASN A 120 0.67 -9.87 -11.16
N TRP A 121 1.39 -9.70 -10.04
CA TRP A 121 1.67 -8.39 -9.46
C TRP A 121 2.92 -7.76 -10.10
N ASN A 122 2.68 -6.76 -10.94
CA ASN A 122 3.69 -5.90 -11.54
C ASN A 122 3.09 -4.54 -11.86
N MET A 123 3.95 -3.53 -12.08
CA MET A 123 3.49 -2.15 -12.25
C MET A 123 2.64 -1.94 -13.50
N LYS A 124 2.88 -2.70 -14.58
CA LYS A 124 2.08 -2.62 -15.80
C LYS A 124 0.63 -3.04 -15.55
N ASN A 125 0.44 -4.19 -14.92
CA ASN A 125 -0.88 -4.71 -14.56
C ASN A 125 -1.56 -3.81 -13.51
N PHE A 126 -0.80 -3.34 -12.52
CA PHE A 126 -1.33 -2.46 -11.49
C PHE A 126 -1.86 -1.15 -12.08
N VAL A 127 -1.07 -0.47 -12.93
CA VAL A 127 -1.51 0.77 -13.58
C VAL A 127 -2.76 0.54 -14.45
N ALA A 128 -2.84 -0.57 -15.18
CA ALA A 128 -4.02 -0.88 -15.99
C ALA A 128 -5.28 -1.05 -15.11
N ASP A 129 -5.19 -1.85 -14.05
CA ASP A 129 -6.29 -2.08 -13.11
C ASP A 129 -6.72 -0.79 -12.39
N GLN A 130 -5.76 0.05 -11.99
CA GLN A 130 -6.07 1.32 -11.31
C GLN A 130 -6.70 2.35 -12.26
N VAL A 131 -6.27 2.42 -13.52
CA VAL A 131 -6.92 3.29 -14.52
C VAL A 131 -8.38 2.88 -14.72
N GLU A 132 -8.66 1.58 -14.80
CA GLU A 132 -10.03 1.05 -14.91
C GLU A 132 -10.87 1.43 -13.69
N LEU A 133 -10.33 1.21 -12.48
CA LEU A 133 -10.99 1.54 -11.21
C LEU A 133 -11.30 3.04 -11.10
N VAL A 134 -10.32 3.90 -11.37
CA VAL A 134 -10.47 5.36 -11.30
C VAL A 134 -11.56 5.82 -12.27
N ARG A 135 -11.57 5.32 -13.51
CA ARG A 135 -12.60 5.69 -14.50
C ARG A 135 -13.99 5.29 -14.04
N GLN A 136 -14.15 4.08 -13.50
CA GLN A 136 -15.43 3.61 -12.98
C GLN A 136 -15.90 4.46 -11.79
N GLN A 137 -14.99 4.78 -10.86
CA GLN A 137 -15.31 5.52 -9.65
C GLN A 137 -15.60 7.00 -9.91
N VAL A 138 -14.82 7.64 -10.78
CA VAL A 138 -14.98 9.07 -11.10
C VAL A 138 -16.15 9.29 -12.06
N GLY A 139 -16.37 8.39 -13.02
CA GLY A 139 -17.41 8.54 -14.03
C GLY A 139 -17.30 9.88 -14.76
N GLY A 140 -18.41 10.64 -14.78
CA GLY A 140 -18.45 12.00 -15.35
C GLY A 140 -18.02 13.11 -14.40
N GLY A 141 -17.56 12.79 -13.18
CA GLY A 141 -17.15 13.77 -12.17
C GLY A 141 -15.83 14.48 -12.48
N LYS A 142 -15.42 15.39 -11.60
CA LYS A 142 -14.10 16.04 -11.62
C LYS A 142 -13.33 15.71 -10.35
N VAL A 143 -12.01 15.73 -10.43
CA VAL A 143 -11.11 15.45 -9.31
C VAL A 143 -10.21 16.65 -9.06
N LEU A 144 -10.14 17.10 -7.81
CA LEU A 144 -9.18 18.11 -7.37
C LEU A 144 -8.02 17.41 -6.64
N LEU A 145 -6.78 17.74 -6.99
CA LEU A 145 -5.58 17.16 -6.36
C LEU A 145 -4.62 18.27 -5.91
N ALA A 146 -4.23 18.25 -4.63
CA ALA A 146 -3.10 19.04 -4.15
C ALA A 146 -1.79 18.35 -4.55
N LEU A 147 -0.99 19.02 -5.37
CA LEU A 147 0.28 18.53 -5.87
C LEU A 147 1.42 19.16 -5.07
N SER A 148 2.06 18.39 -4.19
CA SER A 148 3.12 18.89 -3.31
C SER A 148 4.52 18.88 -3.93
N GLY A 149 4.72 18.17 -5.04
CA GLY A 149 6.04 17.85 -5.59
C GLY A 149 6.68 16.60 -5.00
N GLY A 150 6.11 16.05 -3.92
CA GLY A 150 6.49 14.74 -3.40
C GLY A 150 6.16 13.61 -4.40
N VAL A 151 6.90 12.50 -4.30
CA VAL A 151 6.74 11.36 -5.21
C VAL A 151 5.32 10.78 -5.20
N ASP A 152 4.66 10.74 -4.04
CA ASP A 152 3.34 10.13 -3.90
C ASP A 152 2.26 10.94 -4.64
N SER A 153 2.17 12.25 -4.36
CA SER A 153 1.20 13.13 -5.03
C SER A 153 1.48 13.25 -6.53
N SER A 154 2.77 13.21 -6.92
CA SER A 154 3.20 13.23 -8.33
C SER A 154 2.80 11.96 -9.09
N VAL A 155 2.99 10.78 -8.50
CA VAL A 155 2.57 9.51 -9.12
C VAL A 155 1.05 9.41 -9.19
N VAL A 156 0.33 9.89 -8.17
CA VAL A 156 -1.14 9.99 -8.20
C VAL A 156 -1.59 10.93 -9.32
N ALA A 157 -0.99 12.12 -9.43
CA ALA A 157 -1.28 13.07 -10.51
C ALA A 157 -1.08 12.42 -11.90
N ALA A 158 0.05 11.78 -12.13
CA ALA A 158 0.34 11.12 -13.41
C ALA A 158 -0.65 9.98 -13.71
N LEU A 159 -1.03 9.19 -12.70
CA LEU A 159 -2.02 8.13 -12.85
C LEU A 159 -3.41 8.68 -13.18
N LEU A 160 -3.83 9.77 -12.53
CA LEU A 160 -5.12 10.41 -12.76
C LEU A 160 -5.17 11.11 -14.11
N VAL A 161 -4.11 11.82 -14.53
CA VAL A 161 -4.00 12.39 -15.88
C VAL A 161 -4.16 11.28 -16.93
N LYS A 162 -3.50 10.14 -16.74
CA LYS A 162 -3.66 8.98 -17.62
C LYS A 162 -5.07 8.39 -17.61
N ALA A 163 -5.74 8.38 -16.45
CA ALA A 163 -7.05 7.76 -16.29
C ALA A 163 -8.19 8.63 -16.82
N ILE A 164 -8.22 9.90 -16.43
CA ILE A 164 -9.37 10.81 -16.57
C ILE A 164 -9.02 12.14 -17.25
N GLY A 165 -7.76 12.33 -17.67
CA GLY A 165 -7.31 13.46 -18.48
C GLY A 165 -7.78 14.81 -17.94
N PRO A 166 -8.57 15.58 -18.70
CA PRO A 166 -8.98 16.94 -18.32
C PRO A 166 -9.96 17.01 -17.14
N GLN A 167 -10.43 15.88 -16.61
CA GLN A 167 -11.29 15.86 -15.42
C GLN A 167 -10.52 16.11 -14.12
N ILE A 168 -9.17 16.01 -14.14
CA ILE A 168 -8.34 16.39 -12.99
C ILE A 168 -7.96 17.88 -13.05
N GLU A 169 -8.05 18.53 -11.90
CA GLU A 169 -7.47 19.85 -11.63
C GLU A 169 -6.41 19.68 -10.53
N CYS A 170 -5.17 19.99 -10.84
CA CYS A 170 -4.06 19.98 -9.88
C CYS A 170 -3.85 21.39 -9.33
N VAL A 171 -3.51 21.49 -8.04
CA VAL A 171 -3.11 22.74 -7.39
C VAL A 171 -1.73 22.55 -6.79
N HIS A 172 -0.75 23.31 -7.27
CA HIS A 172 0.59 23.37 -6.69
C HIS A 172 0.81 24.74 -6.02
N VAL A 173 1.20 24.70 -4.75
CA VAL A 173 1.40 25.90 -3.93
C VAL A 173 2.88 26.01 -3.57
N ASN A 174 3.56 27.00 -4.14
CA ASN A 174 4.88 27.40 -3.67
C ASN A 174 4.72 28.29 -2.43
N HIS A 175 4.99 27.71 -1.26
CA HIS A 175 4.98 28.42 0.01
C HIS A 175 6.34 29.03 0.38
N GLY A 176 7.30 29.07 -0.55
CA GLY A 176 8.61 29.70 -0.34
C GLY A 176 9.62 28.88 0.49
N LEU A 177 9.27 27.65 0.90
CA LEU A 177 10.14 26.76 1.69
C LEU A 177 10.50 25.47 0.93
N MET A 178 10.45 25.54 -0.40
CA MET A 178 10.77 24.44 -1.30
C MET A 178 12.28 24.37 -1.55
N ARG A 179 12.79 23.26 -2.07
CA ARG A 179 14.17 23.21 -2.56
C ARG A 179 14.32 24.09 -3.81
N LYS A 180 15.56 24.45 -4.11
CA LYS A 180 15.90 25.25 -5.30
C LYS A 180 15.27 24.63 -6.55
N ASN A 181 14.48 25.44 -7.27
CA ASN A 181 13.79 25.10 -8.53
C ASN A 181 12.72 23.99 -8.43
N GLU A 182 12.39 23.51 -7.24
CA GLU A 182 11.47 22.36 -7.08
C GLU A 182 10.07 22.67 -7.63
N SER A 183 9.58 23.89 -7.42
CA SER A 183 8.25 24.30 -7.89
C SER A 183 8.20 24.43 -9.41
N GLU A 184 9.25 25.01 -10.00
CA GLU A 184 9.41 25.18 -11.43
C GLU A 184 9.49 23.83 -12.16
N ASP A 185 10.24 22.88 -11.60
CA ASP A 185 10.34 21.52 -12.12
C ASP A 185 8.99 20.79 -12.08
N VAL A 186 8.22 20.95 -10.99
CA VAL A 186 6.86 20.39 -10.87
C VAL A 186 5.93 20.98 -11.92
N VAL A 187 5.95 22.30 -12.11
CA VAL A 187 5.12 22.96 -13.13
C VAL A 187 5.49 22.46 -14.51
N LYS A 188 6.78 22.42 -14.85
CA LYS A 188 7.27 21.95 -16.14
C LYS A 188 6.80 20.53 -16.45
N VAL A 189 7.01 19.59 -15.53
CA VAL A 189 6.63 18.18 -15.74
C VAL A 189 5.12 18.03 -15.89
N PHE A 190 4.32 18.61 -14.98
CA PHE A 190 2.89 18.32 -14.96
C PHE A 190 2.09 19.15 -15.95
N ARG A 191 2.41 20.43 -16.11
CA ARG A 191 1.70 21.31 -17.06
C ARG A 191 2.24 21.15 -18.48
N ASP A 192 3.56 21.28 -18.66
CA ASP A 192 4.13 21.42 -20.00
C ASP A 192 4.39 20.07 -20.68
N GLU A 193 4.82 19.05 -19.92
CA GLU A 193 5.14 17.72 -20.48
C GLU A 193 3.95 16.74 -20.43
N LEU A 194 3.18 16.72 -19.33
CA LEU A 194 2.07 15.80 -19.13
C LEU A 194 0.69 16.40 -19.48
N GLY A 195 0.59 17.71 -19.70
CA GLY A 195 -0.66 18.38 -20.08
C GLY A 195 -1.75 18.35 -19.01
N ALA A 196 -1.37 18.28 -17.74
CA ALA A 196 -2.31 18.36 -16.63
C ALA A 196 -2.86 19.80 -16.49
N ASN A 197 -4.15 19.93 -16.16
CA ASN A 197 -4.66 21.22 -15.69
C ASN A 197 -4.02 21.48 -14.33
N LEU A 198 -3.16 22.49 -14.25
CA LEU A 198 -2.38 22.80 -13.05
C LEU A 198 -2.49 24.29 -12.73
N ALA A 199 -3.16 24.61 -11.63
CA ALA A 199 -3.07 25.91 -10.99
C ALA A 199 -1.76 25.99 -10.19
N TYR A 200 -0.92 26.97 -10.51
CA TYR A 200 0.29 27.27 -9.76
C TYR A 200 0.07 28.55 -8.96
N LEU A 201 0.29 28.50 -7.64
CA LEU A 201 0.20 29.65 -6.76
C LEU A 201 1.54 29.88 -6.09
N ASP A 202 2.17 31.01 -6.37
CA ASP A 202 3.28 31.51 -5.58
C ASP A 202 2.76 32.39 -4.45
N VAL A 203 2.92 31.91 -3.22
CA VAL A 203 2.45 32.57 -2.00
C VAL A 203 3.56 32.62 -0.96
N ALA A 204 4.83 32.66 -1.40
CA ALA A 204 6.00 32.70 -0.52
C ALA A 204 5.90 33.80 0.54
N ASP A 205 5.63 35.05 0.13
CA ASP A 205 5.53 36.19 1.03
C ASP A 205 4.49 35.96 2.15
N ARG A 206 3.31 35.43 1.80
CA ARG A 206 2.26 35.13 2.77
C ARG A 206 2.72 34.15 3.85
N PHE A 207 3.50 33.14 3.50
CA PHE A 207 4.00 32.16 4.47
C PHE A 207 5.16 32.72 5.28
N LEU A 208 6.11 33.40 4.62
CA LEU A 208 7.28 33.99 5.28
C LEU A 208 6.86 35.10 6.27
N ASP A 209 5.89 35.95 5.91
CA ASP A 209 5.35 36.98 6.80
C ASP A 209 4.73 36.39 8.06
N LYS A 210 4.04 35.25 7.95
CA LYS A 210 3.43 34.57 9.09
C LYS A 210 4.44 33.85 9.97
N LEU A 211 5.57 33.46 9.40
CA LEU A 211 6.67 32.82 10.12
C LEU A 211 7.64 33.84 10.73
N ALA A 212 7.49 35.14 10.43
CA ALA A 212 8.33 36.19 10.96
C ALA A 212 8.31 36.19 12.50
N GLY A 213 9.49 36.05 13.10
CA GLY A 213 9.66 36.03 14.56
C GLY A 213 9.21 34.74 15.26
N VAL A 214 8.78 33.71 14.54
CA VAL A 214 8.38 32.42 15.12
C VAL A 214 9.59 31.48 15.22
N ALA A 215 10.15 31.34 16.42
CA ALA A 215 11.29 30.47 16.68
C ALA A 215 10.91 29.05 17.12
N ASP A 216 9.78 28.92 17.81
CA ASP A 216 9.30 27.63 18.34
C ASP A 216 8.86 26.70 17.20
N PRO A 217 9.53 25.54 17.01
CA PRO A 217 9.25 24.64 15.89
C PRO A 217 7.86 24.01 15.92
N GLU A 218 7.22 23.89 17.09
CA GLU A 218 5.82 23.41 17.16
C GLU A 218 4.82 24.48 16.71
N ARG A 219 5.20 25.76 16.77
CA ARG A 219 4.37 26.90 16.35
C ARG A 219 4.63 27.34 14.91
N LYS A 220 5.78 26.99 14.33
CA LYS A 220 6.09 27.19 12.92
C LYS A 220 5.19 26.32 12.04
#